data_AF-A0A1A8NRI8-F1
#
_entry.id   AF-A0A1A8NRI8-F1
#
_cell.length_a   1.000
_cell.length_b   1.000
_cell.length_c   1.000
_cell.angle_alpha   90.00
_cell.angle_beta   90.00
_cell.angle_gamma   90.00
#
_symmetry.space_group_name_H-M   'P 1'
#
loop_
_entity.id
_entity.type
_entity.pdbx_description
1 polymer ?
#
loop_
_entity_poly.entity_id
_entity_poly.type
_entity_poly.pdbx_seq_one_letter_code
_entity_poly.pdbx_strand_id
1 'polypeptide(L)'
;MKVFMSEFRHNGKLLCVDASREDDSLGRLVNDDHVSPNSKMKTITVNGQPHLCLFATKDIKPGEEITYDYGNSDWPWRLKVTSLTDAAKADEPLASKQGIQ
;
A
#
# COMPACT_ATOMS: atom_id res chain seq x y z
N MET A 1 -16.50 8.44 5.73
CA MET A 1 -15.17 7.84 5.94
C MET A 1 -15.07 6.61 5.06
N LYS A 2 -14.05 6.48 4.20
CA LYS A 2 -13.88 5.35 3.25
C LYS A 2 -12.87 4.29 3.75
N VAL A 3 -12.83 4.02 5.05
CA VAL A 3 -11.71 3.26 5.64
C VAL A 3 -11.73 1.77 5.28
N PHE A 4 -12.93 1.18 5.13
CA PHE A 4 -13.12 -0.24 4.78
C PHE A 4 -13.71 -0.45 3.39
N MET A 5 -13.69 0.58 2.54
CA MET A 5 -14.27 0.53 1.20
C MET A 5 -13.17 0.43 0.14
N SER A 6 -13.25 -0.61 -0.70
CA SER A 6 -12.32 -0.82 -1.81
C SER A 6 -13.04 -0.74 -3.15
N GLU A 7 -12.76 0.33 -3.89
CA GLU A 7 -13.31 0.56 -5.22
C GLU A 7 -12.46 -0.16 -6.28
N PHE A 8 -13.11 -0.81 -7.24
CA PHE A 8 -12.43 -1.49 -8.35
C PHE A 8 -13.30 -1.49 -9.61
N ARG A 9 -12.65 -1.62 -10.76
CA ARG A 9 -13.35 -1.73 -12.04
C ARG A 9 -13.40 -3.18 -12.50
N HIS A 10 -14.58 -3.63 -12.90
CA HIS A 10 -14.79 -4.95 -13.48
C HIS A 10 -15.82 -4.88 -14.60
N ASN A 11 -15.49 -5.42 -15.78
CA ASN A 11 -16.35 -5.42 -16.98
C ASN A 11 -16.98 -4.05 -17.28
N GLY A 12 -16.17 -2.98 -17.24
CA GLY A 12 -16.60 -1.60 -17.50
C GLY A 12 -17.41 -0.94 -16.37
N LYS A 13 -17.77 -1.66 -15.31
CA LYS A 13 -18.50 -1.13 -14.16
C LYS A 13 -17.54 -0.77 -13.03
N LEU A 14 -17.85 0.32 -12.33
CA LEU A 14 -17.22 0.66 -11.05
C LEU A 14 -17.99 -0.06 -9.94
N LEU A 15 -17.30 -0.89 -9.18
CA LEU A 15 -17.83 -1.65 -8.06
C LEU A 15 -17.08 -1.27 -6.78
N CYS A 16 -17.67 -1.57 -5.63
CA CYS A 16 -17.09 -1.31 -4.32
C CYS A 16 -17.33 -2.51 -3.40
N VAL A 17 -16.29 -2.98 -2.73
CA VAL A 17 -16.42 -3.88 -1.57
C VAL A 17 -16.51 -3.01 -0.32
N ASP A 18 -17.56 -3.17 0.48
CA ASP A 18 -17.69 -2.56 1.80
C ASP A 18 -17.46 -3.63 2.88
N ALA A 19 -16.27 -3.59 3.49
CA ALA A 19 -15.85 -4.50 4.56
C ALA A 19 -16.04 -3.89 5.96
N SER A 20 -16.93 -2.90 6.12
CA SER A 20 -17.18 -2.25 7.42
C SER A 20 -17.86 -3.19 8.43
N ARG A 21 -18.52 -4.25 7.95
CA ARG A 21 -19.14 -5.27 8.79
C ARG A 21 -18.19 -6.45 8.96
N GLU A 22 -18.05 -6.91 10.20
CA GLU A 22 -17.34 -8.13 10.55
C GLU A 22 -18.04 -9.36 9.95
N ASP A 23 -17.28 -10.21 9.27
CA ASP A 23 -17.74 -11.45 8.62
C ASP A 23 -16.73 -12.60 8.77
N ASP A 24 -15.86 -12.53 9.79
CA ASP A 24 -14.72 -13.42 10.06
C ASP A 24 -13.61 -13.40 8.99
N SER A 25 -13.75 -12.61 7.92
CA SER A 25 -12.66 -12.37 6.97
C SER A 25 -11.63 -11.40 7.54
N LEU A 26 -10.36 -11.59 7.14
CA LEU A 26 -9.22 -10.80 7.63
C LEU A 26 -8.79 -9.71 6.64
N GLY A 27 -9.37 -9.66 5.44
CA GLY A 27 -8.92 -8.76 4.38
C GLY A 27 -8.98 -7.27 4.75
N ARG A 28 -9.93 -6.89 5.60
CA ARG A 28 -10.12 -5.51 6.09
C ARG A 28 -8.98 -4.99 6.99
N LEU A 29 -8.11 -5.88 7.46
CA LEU A 29 -7.03 -5.56 8.41
C LEU A 29 -5.71 -5.18 7.72
N VAL A 30 -5.62 -5.33 6.40
CA VAL A 30 -4.38 -5.10 5.66
C VAL A 30 -4.19 -3.61 5.45
N ASN A 31 -3.11 -3.05 5.98
CA ASN A 31 -2.86 -1.60 6.00
C ASN A 31 -2.16 -1.07 4.74
N ASP A 32 -2.19 0.25 4.61
CA ASP A 32 -1.54 1.00 3.54
C ASP A 32 -0.02 1.04 3.71
N ASP A 33 0.69 0.63 2.66
CA ASP A 33 2.08 1.02 2.42
C ASP A 33 2.22 1.37 0.93
N HIS A 34 2.35 2.65 0.63
CA HIS A 34 2.47 3.15 -0.74
C HIS A 34 3.92 3.32 -1.19
N VAL A 35 4.89 3.09 -0.29
CA VAL A 35 6.32 3.26 -0.56
C VAL A 35 6.97 1.92 -0.85
N SER A 36 6.70 0.88 -0.04
CA SER A 36 7.34 -0.43 -0.18
C SER A 36 6.44 -1.62 0.24
N PRO A 37 5.23 -1.73 -0.31
CA PRO A 37 4.30 -2.80 0.06
C PRO A 37 4.87 -4.19 -0.22
N ASN A 38 4.43 -5.18 0.56
CA ASN A 38 4.78 -6.59 0.33
C ASN A 38 3.69 -7.42 -0.37
N SER A 39 2.53 -6.81 -0.60
CA SER A 39 1.44 -7.41 -1.36
C SER A 39 0.82 -6.44 -2.35
N LYS A 40 0.15 -6.99 -3.36
CA LYS A 40 -0.60 -6.24 -4.37
C LYS A 40 -2.02 -6.79 -4.50
N MET A 41 -3.00 -5.89 -4.49
CA MET A 41 -4.39 -6.22 -4.74
C MET A 41 -4.63 -6.48 -6.24
N LYS A 42 -5.35 -7.55 -6.55
CA LYS A 42 -5.80 -7.89 -7.90
C LYS A 42 -7.28 -8.27 -7.87
N THR A 43 -8.01 -7.85 -8.89
CA THR A 43 -9.35 -8.37 -9.16
C THR A 43 -9.23 -9.69 -9.92
N ILE A 44 -9.75 -10.77 -9.35
CA ILE A 44 -9.84 -12.08 -9.99
C ILE A 44 -11.30 -12.49 -10.13
N THR A 45 -11.63 -13.22 -11.19
CA THR A 45 -12.98 -13.77 -11.38
C THR A 45 -13.00 -15.21 -10.89
N VAL A 46 -13.87 -15.51 -9.92
CA VAL A 46 -14.09 -16.87 -9.41
C VAL A 46 -15.57 -17.19 -9.58
N ASN A 47 -15.90 -18.27 -10.28
CA ASN A 47 -17.29 -18.68 -10.56
C ASN A 47 -18.16 -17.55 -11.14
N GLY A 48 -17.57 -16.70 -11.99
CA GLY A 48 -18.25 -15.57 -12.61
C GLY A 48 -18.42 -14.32 -11.72
N GLN A 49 -18.01 -14.35 -10.45
CA GLN A 49 -18.01 -13.20 -9.57
C GLN A 49 -16.61 -12.58 -9.45
N PRO A 50 -16.49 -11.24 -9.42
CA PRO A 50 -15.22 -10.59 -9.15
C PRO A 50 -14.89 -10.61 -7.65
N HIS A 51 -13.66 -10.95 -7.32
CA HIS A 51 -13.10 -10.92 -5.98
C HIS A 51 -11.85 -10.06 -5.95
N LEU A 52 -11.65 -9.34 -4.86
CA LEU A 52 -10.38 -8.67 -4.57
C LEU A 52 -9.50 -9.63 -3.78
N CYS A 53 -8.29 -9.86 -4.26
CA CYS A 53 -7.33 -10.75 -3.62
C CYS A 53 -5.96 -10.09 -3.54
N LEU A 54 -5.31 -10.27 -2.40
CA LEU A 54 -3.93 -9.84 -2.18
C LEU A 54 -2.99 -10.97 -2.56
N PHE A 55 -1.94 -10.61 -3.30
CA PHE A 55 -0.88 -11.52 -3.69
C PHE A 55 0.44 -10.93 -3.21
N ALA A 56 1.25 -11.75 -2.55
CA ALA A 56 2.60 -11.37 -2.16
C ALA A 56 3.43 -11.00 -3.41
N THR A 57 4.22 -9.94 -3.29
CA THR A 57 5.16 -9.47 -4.33
C THR A 57 6.62 -9.77 -3.98
N LYS A 58 6.87 -10.14 -2.73
CA LYS A 58 8.15 -10.58 -2.16
C LYS A 58 7.88 -11.60 -1.05
N ASP A 59 8.91 -12.32 -0.61
CA ASP A 59 8.78 -13.24 0.53
C ASP A 59 8.39 -12.45 1.79
N ILE A 60 7.42 -12.98 2.54
CA ILE A 60 6.89 -12.40 3.78
C ILE A 60 7.27 -13.32 4.94
N LYS A 61 8.01 -12.80 5.92
CA LYS A 61 8.47 -13.61 7.06
C LYS A 61 7.39 -13.76 8.14
N PRO A 62 7.45 -14.80 9.00
CA PRO A 62 6.55 -14.88 10.15
C PRO A 62 6.63 -13.63 11.03
N GLY A 63 5.46 -13.06 11.34
CA GLY A 63 5.33 -11.82 12.13
C GLY A 63 5.48 -10.52 11.34
N GLU A 64 5.81 -10.58 10.04
CA GLU A 64 5.81 -9.41 9.17
C GLU A 64 4.36 -9.01 8.83
N GLU A 65 4.06 -7.70 8.93
CA GLU A 65 2.76 -7.15 8.55
C GLU A 65 2.54 -7.28 7.05
N ILE A 66 1.36 -7.72 6.63
CA ILE A 66 0.96 -7.68 5.22
C ILE A 66 0.46 -6.28 4.90
N THR A 67 1.02 -5.65 3.86
CA THR A 67 0.65 -4.29 3.43
C THR A 67 0.43 -4.22 1.92
N TYR A 68 -0.39 -3.27 1.47
CA TYR A 68 -0.57 -2.95 0.06
C TYR A 68 -0.72 -1.45 -0.17
N ASP A 69 -0.47 -0.99 -1.39
CA ASP A 69 -0.72 0.40 -1.76
C ASP A 69 -2.22 0.62 -1.99
N TYR A 70 -2.84 1.50 -1.20
CA TYR A 70 -4.26 1.89 -1.35
C TYR A 70 -4.55 2.71 -2.62
N GLY A 71 -3.54 3.02 -3.44
CA GLY A 71 -3.63 3.77 -4.68
C GLY A 71 -3.46 5.27 -4.50
N ASN A 72 -3.80 6.06 -5.51
CA ASN A 72 -3.43 7.47 -5.63
C ASN A 72 -4.35 8.46 -4.87
N SER A 73 -4.89 8.08 -3.71
CA SER A 73 -5.71 8.99 -2.90
C SER A 73 -4.86 9.78 -1.91
N ASP A 74 -5.29 11.01 -1.61
CA ASP A 74 -4.67 11.90 -0.61
C ASP A 74 -5.05 11.48 0.81
N TRP A 75 -4.57 10.31 1.22
CA TRP A 75 -4.84 9.80 2.55
C TRP A 75 -4.15 10.67 3.63
N PRO A 76 -4.87 11.11 4.68
CA PRO A 76 -4.31 12.04 5.68
C PRO A 76 -3.03 11.53 6.38
N TRP A 77 -2.88 10.21 6.51
CA TRP A 77 -1.69 9.60 7.13
C TRP A 77 -0.45 9.64 6.22
N ARG A 78 -0.61 9.79 4.90
CA ARG A 78 0.52 9.92 3.96
C ARG A 78 1.17 11.31 4.00
N LEU A 79 0.42 12.35 4.41
CA LEU A 79 0.86 13.76 4.43
C LEU A 79 1.98 14.06 5.46
N LYS A 80 2.39 13.10 6.29
CA LYS A 80 3.43 13.29 7.33
C LYS A 80 4.82 12.76 6.94
N VAL A 81 4.97 12.11 5.79
CA VAL A 81 6.24 11.42 5.45
C VAL A 81 7.30 12.36 4.89
N THR A 82 6.92 13.50 4.28
CA THR A 82 7.85 14.40 3.59
C THR A 82 8.77 15.20 4.52
N SER A 83 8.34 15.53 5.75
CA SER A 83 9.12 16.42 6.63
C SER A 83 10.28 15.74 7.37
N LEU A 84 10.32 14.40 7.43
CA LEU A 84 11.41 13.65 8.10
C LEU A 84 12.49 13.17 7.11
N THR A 85 12.11 12.88 5.86
CA THR A 85 13.06 12.41 4.83
C THR A 85 13.95 13.52 4.28
N ASP A 86 13.48 14.77 4.28
CA ASP A 86 14.26 15.91 3.80
C ASP A 86 15.31 16.37 4.83
N ALA A 87 15.06 16.15 6.13
CA ALA A 87 16.04 16.41 7.18
C ALA A 87 17.20 15.40 7.18
N ALA A 88 16.93 14.13 6.84
CA ALA A 88 17.96 13.08 6.79
C ALA A 88 18.90 13.19 5.57
N LYS A 89 18.52 13.92 4.51
CA LYS A 89 19.41 14.21 3.36
C LYS A 89 20.31 15.42 3.55
N ALA A 90 20.06 16.24 4.58
CA ALA A 90 20.83 17.45 4.84
C ALA A 90 22.13 17.21 5.61
N ASP A 91 22.36 16.00 6.12
CA ASP A 91 23.48 15.66 7.02
C ASP A 91 24.51 14.69 6.40
N GLU A 92 24.44 14.43 5.09
CA GLU A 92 25.53 13.74 4.37
C GLU A 92 26.74 14.68 4.25
N PRO A 93 27.90 14.36 4.86
CA PRO A 93 29.07 15.21 4.77
C PRO A 93 29.57 15.23 3.32
N LEU A 94 29.75 16.44 2.78
CA LEU A 94 30.39 16.69 1.49
C LEU A 94 31.76 15.99 1.48
N ALA A 95 31.82 14.83 0.83
CA ALA A 95 33.07 14.10 0.66
C ALA A 95 34.12 15.04 0.06
N SER A 96 35.18 15.25 0.85
CA SER A 96 36.32 16.09 0.52
C SER A 96 36.99 15.57 -0.74
N LYS A 97 36.81 16.29 -1.85
CA LYS A 97 37.71 16.14 -3.00
C LYS A 97 39.06 16.74 -2.61
N GLN A 98 39.94 15.92 -2.03
CA GLN A 98 41.36 16.20 -2.02
C GLN A 98 41.88 15.97 -3.45
N GLY A 99 42.48 17.01 -4.01
CA GLY A 99 43.05 17.01 -5.36
C GLY A 99 44.34 16.21 -5.45
N ILE A 100 44.69 15.83 -6.68
CA ILE A 100 46.05 15.48 -7.06
C ILE A 100 46.32 16.13 -8.44
N GLN A 101 47.20 17.13 -8.39
CA GLN A 101 48.13 17.69 -9.38
C GLN A 101 47.67 18.01 -10.80
#